data_AF-A0A947QCH0-F1
#
_entry.id   AF-A0A947QCH0-F1
#
_cell.length_a   1.000
_cell.length_b   1.000
_cell.length_c   1.000
_cell.angle_alpha   90.00
_cell.angle_beta   90.00
_cell.angle_gamma   90.00
#
_symmetry.space_group_name_H-M   'P 1'
#
loop_
_entity.id
_entity.type
_entity.pdbx_description
1 polymer ?
#
loop_
_entity_poly.entity_id
_entity_poly.type
_entity_poly.pdbx_seq_one_letter_code
_entity_poly.pdbx_strand_id
1 'polypeptide(L)'
;MKRQDIKSLLYEALGKRVAEVREQVVARKLKSLEVGSYFVHKKPFYISQLASAKKSSIDGFYGAIKDKDAAYRFGTKDLKEFSYWAWRACGIVGLQMVLKTVHGNSFDHKTIELIKEGYELGGYDTKIDTGWFHKSIAKLAEKYKLKAELKKFVPASEIALIISKGSYVLASTESLTGGHFLLMYGFKMNSKKELSGFWIHDSNDFEDAGEGKYISKNDFKNLSTRRIISLKKK
;
A
#
# COMPACT_ATOMS: atom_id res chain seq x y z
N MET A 1 15.21 22.34 -12.21
CA MET A 1 15.12 22.56 -10.74
C MET A 1 13.68 22.98 -10.42
N LYS A 2 12.86 22.10 -9.83
CA LYS A 2 11.49 22.49 -9.42
C LYS A 2 11.60 23.51 -8.29
N ARG A 3 11.05 24.72 -8.46
CA ARG A 3 10.82 25.65 -7.35
C ARG A 3 9.88 24.96 -6.38
N GLN A 4 10.40 24.37 -5.31
CA GLN A 4 9.59 23.94 -4.19
C GLN A 4 9.06 25.20 -3.52
N ASP A 5 7.74 25.34 -3.48
CA ASP A 5 7.05 26.41 -2.76
C ASP A 5 7.49 26.37 -1.29
N ILE A 6 7.82 27.53 -0.71
CA ILE A 6 8.18 27.70 0.70
C ILE A 6 7.13 27.07 1.61
N LYS A 7 5.85 27.10 1.21
CA LYS A 7 4.76 26.42 1.93
C LYS A 7 4.94 24.89 1.99
N SER A 8 5.42 24.26 0.92
CA SER A 8 5.69 22.83 0.87
C SER A 8 6.82 22.44 1.82
N LEU A 9 7.90 23.23 1.83
CA LEU A 9 9.05 23.01 2.70
C LEU A 9 8.67 23.15 4.19
N LEU A 10 7.89 24.19 4.53
CA LEU A 10 7.36 24.37 5.88
C LEU A 10 6.44 23.21 6.30
N TYR A 11 5.55 22.76 5.41
CA TYR A 11 4.66 21.64 5.68
C TYR A 11 5.42 20.33 5.92
N GLU A 12 6.47 20.06 5.14
CA GLU A 12 7.34 18.91 5.34
C GLU A 12 8.15 18.99 6.64
N ALA A 13 8.72 20.16 6.95
CA ALA A 13 9.49 20.38 8.17
C ALA A 13 8.61 20.23 9.43
N LEU A 14 7.43 20.83 9.44
CA LEU A 14 6.44 20.67 10.51
C LEU A 14 6.00 19.21 10.61
N GLY A 15 5.69 18.58 9.48
CA GLY A 15 5.33 17.17 9.41
C GLY A 15 6.38 16.24 9.99
N LYS A 16 7.67 16.55 9.77
CA LYS A 16 8.79 15.80 10.34
C LYS A 16 8.86 15.93 11.85
N ARG A 17 8.76 17.14 12.38
CA ARG A 17 8.74 17.37 13.84
C ARG A 17 7.55 16.66 14.51
N VAL A 18 6.36 16.75 13.92
CA VAL A 18 5.17 16.05 14.41
C VAL A 18 5.39 14.53 14.43
N ALA A 19 5.95 13.97 13.36
CA ALA A 19 6.26 12.55 13.28
C ALA A 19 7.31 12.12 14.32
N GLU A 20 8.34 12.92 14.56
CA GLU A 20 9.39 12.66 15.56
C GLU A 20 8.85 12.64 16.99
N VAL A 21 8.01 13.61 17.35
CA VAL A 21 7.36 13.64 18.68
C VAL A 21 6.44 12.43 18.85
N ARG A 22 5.64 12.10 17.84
CA ARG A 22 4.77 10.91 17.87
C ARG A 22 5.57 9.61 17.96
N GLU A 23 6.70 9.52 17.26
CA GLU A 23 7.58 8.36 17.32
C GLU A 23 8.07 8.11 18.75
N GLN A 24 8.50 9.15 19.47
CA GLN A 24 8.95 9.00 20.86
C GLN A 24 7.83 8.52 21.79
N VAL A 25 6.62 9.09 21.67
CA VAL A 25 5.47 8.71 22.49
C VAL A 25 5.03 7.28 22.19
N VAL A 26 4.95 6.90 20.91
CA VAL A 26 4.46 5.58 20.52
C VAL A 26 5.51 4.49 20.73
N ALA A 27 6.79 4.75 20.50
CA ALA A 27 7.86 3.79 20.75
C ALA A 27 7.88 3.34 22.22
N ARG A 28 7.57 4.23 23.17
CA ARG A 28 7.42 3.86 24.59
C ARG A 28 6.27 2.86 24.81
N LYS A 29 5.16 3.01 24.09
CA LYS A 29 4.05 2.05 24.13
C LYS A 29 4.42 0.70 23.52
N LEU A 30 5.26 0.66 22.49
CA LEU A 30 5.72 -0.60 21.91
C LEU A 30 6.71 -1.34 22.80
N LYS A 31 7.45 -0.65 23.68
CA LYS A 31 8.39 -1.31 24.62
C LYS A 31 7.71 -2.25 25.61
N SER A 32 6.40 -2.13 25.83
CA SER A 32 5.65 -3.09 26.66
C SER A 32 5.32 -4.39 25.91
N LEU A 33 5.54 -4.44 24.60
CA LEU A 33 5.38 -5.67 23.83
C LEU A 33 6.61 -6.57 24.02
N GLU A 34 6.39 -7.88 23.96
CA GLU A 34 7.47 -8.85 23.97
C GLU A 34 8.24 -8.90 22.65
N VAL A 35 9.45 -9.47 22.69
CA VAL A 35 10.25 -9.72 21.50
C VAL A 35 9.52 -10.71 20.60
N GLY A 36 9.47 -10.45 19.29
CA GLY A 36 8.79 -11.37 18.36
C GLY A 36 8.17 -10.68 17.16
N SER A 37 7.45 -11.48 16.37
CA SER A 37 6.68 -11.00 15.23
C SER A 37 5.21 -10.88 15.59
N TYR A 38 4.61 -9.77 15.20
CA TYR A 38 3.22 -9.44 15.43
C TYR A 38 2.53 -9.30 14.08
N PHE A 39 1.34 -9.88 13.96
CA PHE A 39 0.56 -9.84 12.73
C PHE A 39 -0.87 -9.41 13.04
N VAL A 40 -1.55 -8.88 12.02
CA VAL A 40 -3.02 -8.82 12.04
C VAL A 40 -3.59 -10.24 12.14
N HIS A 41 -4.87 -10.35 12.52
CA HIS A 41 -5.54 -11.63 12.76
C HIS A 41 -5.49 -12.61 11.57
N LYS A 42 -5.53 -12.10 10.32
CA LYS A 42 -5.47 -12.92 9.12
C LYS A 42 -4.44 -12.35 8.16
N LYS A 43 -3.46 -13.17 7.73
CA LYS A 43 -2.50 -12.79 6.68
C LYS A 43 -3.31 -12.40 5.42
N PRO A 44 -3.03 -11.24 4.81
CA PRO A 44 -3.74 -10.85 3.61
C PRO A 44 -3.41 -11.80 2.45
N PHE A 45 -4.41 -12.11 1.62
CA PHE A 45 -4.18 -12.75 0.32
C PHE A 45 -3.23 -11.88 -0.50
N TYR A 46 -2.31 -12.51 -1.20
CA TYR A 46 -1.47 -11.82 -2.15
C TYR A 46 -2.15 -11.75 -3.52
N ILE A 47 -2.10 -10.58 -4.15
CA ILE A 47 -2.56 -10.34 -5.51
C ILE A 47 -1.49 -9.48 -6.20
N SER A 48 -0.98 -9.96 -7.33
CA SER A 48 -0.09 -9.21 -8.21
C SER A 48 -0.88 -8.15 -8.98
N GLN A 49 -0.37 -6.92 -9.04
CA GLN A 49 -0.96 -5.89 -9.90
C GLN A 49 -0.79 -6.19 -11.39
N LEU A 50 0.16 -7.05 -11.73
CA LEU A 50 0.39 -7.58 -13.07
C LEU A 50 -0.44 -8.85 -13.33
N ALA A 51 -1.36 -9.20 -12.44
CA ALA A 51 -2.18 -10.40 -12.49
C ALA A 51 -1.35 -11.68 -12.75
N SER A 52 -0.14 -11.73 -12.20
CA SER A 52 0.83 -12.81 -12.40
C SER A 52 1.13 -13.06 -13.89
N ALA A 53 1.28 -11.98 -14.67
CA ALA A 53 1.72 -12.06 -16.06
C ALA A 53 3.09 -12.75 -16.17
N LYS A 54 3.27 -13.54 -17.22
CA LYS A 54 4.56 -14.17 -17.53
C LYS A 54 5.59 -13.10 -17.82
N LYS A 55 6.77 -13.15 -17.17
CA LYS A 55 7.85 -12.17 -17.39
C LYS A 55 8.26 -12.04 -18.86
N SER A 56 8.25 -13.14 -19.63
CA SER A 56 8.53 -13.15 -21.06
C SER A 56 7.50 -12.43 -21.94
N SER A 57 6.35 -12.05 -21.38
CA SER A 57 5.28 -11.32 -22.06
C SER A 57 5.24 -9.84 -21.68
N ILE A 58 6.23 -9.33 -20.92
CA ILE A 58 6.30 -7.93 -20.48
C ILE A 58 7.46 -7.25 -21.20
N ASP A 59 7.15 -6.20 -21.97
CA ASP A 59 8.13 -5.39 -22.71
C ASP A 59 8.83 -4.38 -21.78
N GLY A 60 9.47 -4.86 -20.72
CA GLY A 60 10.18 -4.03 -19.74
C GLY A 60 9.29 -3.31 -18.72
N PHE A 61 9.93 -2.62 -17.77
CA PHE A 61 9.23 -1.88 -16.72
C PHE A 61 8.36 -0.78 -17.32
N TYR A 62 7.08 -0.75 -16.95
CA TYR A 62 6.09 0.20 -17.50
C TYR A 62 5.78 0.02 -19.00
N GLY A 63 6.21 -1.10 -19.59
CA GLY A 63 5.98 -1.44 -21.00
C GLY A 63 4.66 -2.17 -21.28
N ALA A 64 4.48 -2.61 -22.52
CA ALA A 64 3.32 -3.39 -22.91
C ALA A 64 3.35 -4.79 -22.27
N ILE A 65 2.19 -5.28 -21.85
CA ILE A 65 1.99 -6.62 -21.30
C ILE A 65 1.13 -7.42 -22.27
N LYS A 66 1.73 -8.40 -22.94
CA LYS A 66 1.12 -9.22 -23.99
C LYS A 66 0.64 -10.58 -23.49
N ASP A 67 0.19 -10.65 -22.23
CA ASP A 67 -0.31 -11.87 -21.60
C ASP A 67 -1.85 -11.83 -21.51
N LYS A 68 -2.51 -12.58 -22.40
CA LYS A 68 -3.99 -12.64 -22.48
C LYS A 68 -4.61 -13.30 -21.25
N ASP A 69 -3.95 -14.29 -20.65
CA ASP A 69 -4.47 -14.98 -19.48
C ASP A 69 -4.39 -14.06 -18.25
N ALA A 70 -3.31 -13.28 -18.13
CA ALA A 70 -3.17 -12.26 -17.11
C ALA A 70 -4.21 -11.15 -17.27
N ALA A 71 -4.45 -10.65 -18.49
CA ALA A 71 -5.51 -9.68 -18.75
C ALA A 71 -6.89 -10.21 -18.32
N TYR A 72 -7.19 -11.47 -18.65
CA TYR A 72 -8.44 -12.11 -18.23
C TYR A 72 -8.55 -12.22 -16.70
N ARG A 73 -7.47 -12.60 -16.00
CA ARG A 73 -7.44 -12.61 -14.52
C ARG A 73 -7.62 -11.22 -13.93
N PHE A 74 -7.05 -10.19 -14.56
CA PHE A 74 -7.21 -8.78 -14.19
C PHE A 74 -8.64 -8.26 -14.41
N GLY A 75 -9.36 -8.87 -15.36
CA GLY A 75 -10.78 -8.64 -15.65
C GLY A 75 -11.06 -7.97 -17.00
N THR A 76 -10.09 -7.88 -17.90
CA THR A 76 -10.27 -7.28 -19.24
C THR A 76 -9.79 -8.19 -20.36
N LYS A 77 -10.32 -7.98 -21.57
CA LYS A 77 -9.85 -8.61 -22.81
C LYS A 77 -8.95 -7.68 -23.63
N ASP A 78 -8.91 -6.39 -23.31
CA ASP A 78 -8.07 -5.43 -23.99
C ASP A 78 -6.67 -5.38 -23.35
N LEU A 79 -5.67 -5.83 -24.10
CA LEU A 79 -4.27 -5.83 -23.66
C LEU A 79 -3.72 -4.41 -23.45
N LYS A 80 -4.23 -3.41 -24.17
CA LYS A 80 -3.82 -2.02 -23.97
C LYS A 80 -4.36 -1.47 -22.65
N GLU A 81 -5.64 -1.71 -22.37
CA GLU A 81 -6.26 -1.38 -21.09
C GLU A 81 -5.55 -2.08 -19.93
N PHE A 82 -5.28 -3.39 -20.07
CA PHE A 82 -4.55 -4.15 -19.07
C PHE A 82 -3.16 -3.58 -18.82
N SER A 83 -2.36 -3.38 -19.88
CA SER A 83 -1.01 -2.82 -19.77
C SER A 83 -1.03 -1.47 -19.07
N TYR A 84 -1.95 -0.58 -19.46
CA TYR A 84 -2.06 0.75 -18.86
C TYR A 84 -2.37 0.66 -17.36
N TRP A 85 -3.39 -0.09 -16.98
CA TRP A 85 -3.87 -0.11 -15.61
C TRP A 85 -3.04 -0.97 -14.67
N ALA A 86 -2.46 -2.08 -15.14
CA ALA A 86 -1.64 -2.98 -14.32
C ALA A 86 -0.47 -2.23 -13.66
N TRP A 87 0.19 -1.34 -14.39
CA TRP A 87 1.29 -0.51 -13.86
C TRP A 87 0.84 0.56 -12.86
N ARG A 88 -0.46 0.87 -12.83
CA ARG A 88 -1.05 1.95 -12.03
C ARG A 88 -1.92 1.42 -10.89
N ALA A 89 -2.03 0.11 -10.72
CA ALA A 89 -3.04 -0.49 -9.85
C ALA A 89 -2.61 -0.69 -8.39
N CYS A 90 -1.40 -0.27 -7.97
CA CYS A 90 -0.85 -0.62 -6.64
C CYS A 90 -1.79 -0.27 -5.46
N GLY A 91 -2.39 0.92 -5.47
CA GLY A 91 -3.35 1.33 -4.44
C GLY A 91 -4.64 0.51 -4.44
N ILE A 92 -5.15 0.17 -5.63
CA ILE A 92 -6.37 -0.63 -5.79
C ILE A 92 -6.13 -2.09 -5.42
N VAL A 93 -5.03 -2.68 -5.88
CA VAL A 93 -4.66 -4.07 -5.58
C VAL A 93 -4.34 -4.23 -4.11
N GLY A 94 -3.68 -3.24 -3.49
CA GLY A 94 -3.52 -3.16 -2.03
C GLY A 94 -4.84 -3.26 -1.28
N LEU A 95 -5.85 -2.50 -1.71
CA LEU A 95 -7.20 -2.57 -1.15
C LEU A 95 -7.88 -3.92 -1.46
N GLN A 96 -7.76 -4.42 -2.69
CA GLN A 96 -8.33 -5.69 -3.13
C GLN A 96 -7.84 -6.86 -2.28
N MET A 97 -6.55 -6.90 -1.96
CA MET A 97 -5.96 -7.90 -1.06
C MET A 97 -6.65 -7.89 0.31
N VAL A 98 -6.89 -6.71 0.89
CA VAL A 98 -7.60 -6.58 2.18
C VAL A 98 -9.07 -6.99 2.06
N LEU A 99 -9.76 -6.55 1.01
CA LEU A 99 -11.17 -6.90 0.77
C LEU A 99 -11.36 -8.41 0.62
N LYS A 100 -10.54 -9.05 -0.22
CA LYS A 100 -10.55 -10.50 -0.40
C LYS A 100 -10.26 -11.24 0.91
N THR A 101 -9.40 -10.69 1.74
CA THR A 101 -9.04 -11.30 3.04
C THR A 101 -10.18 -11.24 4.04
N VAL A 102 -10.84 -10.09 4.13
CA VAL A 102 -11.91 -9.81 5.09
C VAL A 102 -13.22 -10.49 4.69
N HIS A 103 -13.55 -10.47 3.41
CA HIS A 103 -14.82 -11.00 2.88
C HIS A 103 -14.71 -12.43 2.36
N GLY A 104 -13.49 -12.92 2.10
CA GLY A 104 -13.25 -14.31 1.70
C GLY A 104 -13.84 -14.63 0.33
N ASN A 105 -14.59 -15.74 0.24
CA ASN A 105 -15.14 -16.23 -1.03
C ASN A 105 -16.28 -15.36 -1.57
N SER A 106 -16.95 -14.56 -0.72
CA SER A 106 -18.02 -13.66 -1.18
C SER A 106 -17.50 -12.43 -1.92
N PHE A 107 -16.18 -12.21 -1.97
CA PHE A 107 -15.56 -11.14 -2.74
C PHE A 107 -14.90 -11.70 -4.00
N ASP A 108 -15.49 -11.39 -5.15
CA ASP A 108 -15.15 -11.92 -6.46
C ASP A 108 -14.73 -10.85 -7.47
N HIS A 109 -14.72 -9.57 -7.05
CA HIS A 109 -14.42 -8.45 -7.93
C HIS A 109 -12.99 -8.52 -8.45
N LYS A 110 -12.88 -8.34 -9.76
CA LYS A 110 -11.64 -8.24 -10.53
C LYS A 110 -11.00 -6.87 -10.33
N THR A 111 -9.71 -6.79 -10.60
CA THR A 111 -8.93 -5.57 -10.37
C THR A 111 -9.46 -4.42 -11.22
N ILE A 112 -9.82 -4.67 -12.48
CA ILE A 112 -10.36 -3.62 -13.37
C ILE A 112 -11.69 -3.04 -12.87
N GLU A 113 -12.54 -3.84 -12.22
CA GLU A 113 -13.83 -3.38 -11.69
C GLU A 113 -13.60 -2.38 -10.56
N LEU A 114 -12.68 -2.69 -9.64
CA LEU A 114 -12.29 -1.79 -8.57
C LEU A 114 -11.58 -0.53 -9.09
N ILE A 115 -10.81 -0.64 -10.18
CA ILE A 115 -10.20 0.51 -10.84
C ILE A 115 -11.28 1.46 -11.37
N LYS A 116 -12.30 0.93 -12.07
CA LYS A 116 -13.40 1.74 -12.60
C LYS A 116 -14.14 2.46 -11.48
N GLU A 117 -14.50 1.75 -10.42
CA GLU A 117 -15.15 2.35 -9.26
C GLU A 117 -14.27 3.40 -8.56
N GLY A 118 -12.98 3.12 -8.39
CA GLY A 118 -12.03 4.07 -7.83
C GLY A 118 -11.88 5.31 -8.70
N TYR A 119 -11.90 5.14 -10.02
CA TYR A 119 -11.78 6.21 -10.99
C TYR A 119 -13.01 7.12 -10.99
N GLU A 120 -14.21 6.55 -10.92
CA GLU A 120 -15.48 7.29 -10.74
C GLU A 120 -15.50 8.12 -9.45
N LEU A 121 -14.79 7.67 -8.40
CA LEU A 121 -14.57 8.44 -7.17
C LEU A 121 -13.49 9.54 -7.31
N GLY A 122 -13.04 9.83 -8.53
CA GLY A 122 -11.97 10.77 -8.83
C GLY A 122 -10.63 10.34 -8.26
N GLY A 123 -10.39 9.02 -8.15
CA GLY A 123 -9.24 8.47 -7.44
C GLY A 123 -7.92 8.47 -8.19
N TYR A 124 -7.95 8.75 -9.49
CA TYR A 124 -6.76 8.80 -10.34
C TYR A 124 -6.88 9.92 -11.36
N ASP A 125 -5.78 10.64 -11.58
CA ASP A 125 -5.67 11.65 -12.64
C ASP A 125 -4.77 11.09 -13.75
N THR A 126 -5.37 10.74 -14.88
CA THR A 126 -4.68 10.16 -16.04
C THR A 126 -3.81 11.17 -16.79
N LYS A 127 -3.98 12.48 -16.54
CA LYS A 127 -3.14 13.54 -17.13
C LYS A 127 -1.85 13.75 -16.35
N ILE A 128 -1.93 13.61 -15.01
CA ILE A 128 -0.79 13.83 -14.11
C ILE A 128 -0.03 12.53 -13.84
N ASP A 129 -0.73 11.39 -13.79
CA ASP A 129 -0.16 10.05 -13.70
C ASP A 129 0.75 9.83 -12.46
N THR A 130 0.34 10.36 -11.30
CA THR A 130 1.17 10.36 -10.06
C THR A 130 0.76 9.33 -9.00
N GLY A 131 -0.20 8.47 -9.32
CA GLY A 131 -0.70 7.44 -8.41
C GLY A 131 -2.08 7.75 -7.80
N TRP A 132 -2.60 6.80 -7.05
CA TRP A 132 -3.96 6.86 -6.49
C TRP A 132 -4.09 7.85 -5.34
N PHE A 133 -5.15 8.64 -5.37
CA PHE A 133 -5.50 9.53 -4.28
C PHE A 133 -6.00 8.74 -3.08
N HIS A 134 -5.35 8.96 -1.94
CA HIS A 134 -5.64 8.21 -0.71
C HIS A 134 -7.10 8.34 -0.29
N LYS A 135 -7.70 9.52 -0.49
CA LYS A 135 -9.10 9.80 -0.14
C LYS A 135 -10.06 8.90 -0.90
N SER A 136 -9.83 8.67 -2.19
CA SER A 136 -10.71 7.83 -3.00
C SER A 136 -10.53 6.35 -2.68
N ILE A 137 -9.32 5.90 -2.37
CA ILE A 137 -9.08 4.53 -1.87
C ILE A 137 -9.82 4.30 -0.54
N ALA A 138 -9.78 5.26 0.39
CA ALA A 138 -10.53 5.14 1.65
C ALA A 138 -12.05 5.11 1.43
N LYS A 139 -12.59 5.98 0.56
CA LYS A 139 -14.01 5.96 0.18
C LYS A 139 -14.41 4.63 -0.45
N LEU A 140 -13.56 4.09 -1.33
CA LEU A 140 -13.79 2.79 -1.95
C LEU A 140 -13.81 1.69 -0.88
N ALA A 141 -12.87 1.68 0.05
CA ALA A 141 -12.87 0.74 1.17
C ALA A 141 -14.17 0.82 2.01
N GLU A 142 -14.67 2.04 2.27
CA GLU A 142 -15.92 2.27 2.99
C GLU A 142 -17.16 1.75 2.25
N LYS A 143 -17.19 1.89 0.91
CA LYS A 143 -18.23 1.30 0.03
C LYS A 143 -18.36 -0.21 0.29
N TYR A 144 -17.22 -0.89 0.47
CA TYR A 144 -17.14 -2.32 0.78
C TYR A 144 -17.13 -2.65 2.29
N LYS A 145 -17.73 -1.77 3.11
CA LYS A 145 -17.94 -1.98 4.56
C LYS A 145 -16.66 -2.20 5.38
N LEU A 146 -15.50 -1.71 4.89
CA LEU A 146 -14.33 -1.55 5.75
C LEU A 146 -14.39 -0.20 6.47
N LYS A 147 -13.82 -0.14 7.67
CA LYS A 147 -13.45 1.12 8.31
C LYS A 147 -12.11 1.55 7.72
N ALA A 148 -12.05 2.77 7.18
CA ALA A 148 -10.84 3.37 6.63
C ALA A 148 -10.51 4.66 7.38
N GLU A 149 -9.25 4.86 7.77
CA GLU A 149 -8.78 6.13 8.34
C GLU A 149 -7.56 6.62 7.56
N LEU A 150 -7.61 7.87 7.10
CA LEU A 150 -6.49 8.55 6.47
C LEU A 150 -5.64 9.22 7.54
N LYS A 151 -4.34 8.95 7.51
CA LYS A 151 -3.40 9.59 8.45
C LYS A 151 -2.19 10.12 7.72
N LYS A 152 -1.73 11.29 8.17
CA LYS A 152 -0.51 11.95 7.68
C LYS A 152 0.49 12.10 8.82
N PHE A 153 1.76 12.23 8.45
CA PHE A 153 2.88 12.37 9.38
C PHE A 153 2.94 11.20 10.38
N VAL A 154 2.64 10.01 9.89
CA VAL A 154 2.62 8.79 10.70
C VAL A 154 4.02 8.19 10.74
N PRO A 155 4.64 8.08 11.91
CA PRO A 155 5.95 7.45 12.02
C PRO A 155 5.82 5.92 12.08
N ALA A 156 6.93 5.21 11.86
CA ALA A 156 6.95 3.75 11.78
C ALA A 156 6.38 3.07 13.04
N SER A 157 6.71 3.57 14.24
CA SER A 157 6.19 2.97 15.48
C SER A 157 4.67 3.08 15.59
N GLU A 158 4.07 4.13 15.02
CA GLU A 158 2.61 4.25 14.98
C GLU A 158 1.96 3.27 14.02
N ILE A 159 2.60 2.97 12.88
CA ILE A 159 2.13 1.92 11.97
C ILE A 159 2.11 0.57 12.69
N ALA A 160 3.17 0.23 13.43
CA ALA A 160 3.23 -1.00 14.22
C ALA A 160 2.11 -1.07 15.27
N LEU A 161 1.82 0.04 15.96
CA LEU A 161 0.71 0.11 16.92
C LEU A 161 -0.67 -0.01 16.26
N ILE A 162 -0.82 0.47 15.02
CA ILE A 162 -2.07 0.30 14.24
C ILE A 162 -2.25 -1.17 13.84
N ILE A 163 -1.18 -1.83 13.42
CA ILE A 163 -1.17 -3.26 13.08
C ILE A 163 -1.48 -4.11 14.31
N SER A 164 -0.89 -3.82 15.47
CA SER A 164 -1.15 -4.58 16.71
C SER A 164 -2.62 -4.50 17.18
N LYS A 165 -3.36 -3.49 16.73
CA LYS A 165 -4.81 -3.34 16.96
C LYS A 165 -5.67 -4.04 15.89
N GLY A 166 -5.04 -4.85 15.04
CA GLY A 166 -5.70 -5.67 14.01
C GLY A 166 -6.08 -4.91 12.74
N SER A 167 -5.44 -3.77 12.45
CA SER A 167 -5.69 -3.03 11.20
C SER A 167 -4.61 -3.35 10.16
N TYR A 168 -5.02 -3.55 8.91
CA TYR A 168 -4.10 -3.53 7.77
C TYR A 168 -3.70 -2.09 7.46
N VAL A 169 -2.51 -1.87 6.90
CA VAL A 169 -2.04 -0.52 6.57
C VAL A 169 -1.56 -0.47 5.14
N LEU A 170 -2.20 0.35 4.30
CA LEU A 170 -1.63 0.77 3.04
C LEU A 170 -0.72 1.98 3.30
N ALA A 171 0.59 1.76 3.26
CA ALA A 171 1.58 2.79 3.45
C ALA A 171 2.04 3.34 2.10
N SER A 172 1.95 4.65 1.91
CA SER A 172 2.40 5.28 0.69
C SER A 172 3.92 5.53 0.74
N THR A 173 4.61 5.13 -0.31
CA THR A 173 6.06 5.26 -0.47
C THR A 173 6.41 5.98 -1.76
N GLU A 174 7.65 6.48 -1.84
CA GLU A 174 8.25 6.97 -3.07
C GLU A 174 8.79 5.80 -3.90
N SER A 175 8.74 5.94 -5.23
CA SER A 175 9.26 4.99 -6.21
C SER A 175 9.75 5.74 -7.46
N LEU A 176 10.43 5.04 -8.36
CA LEU A 176 10.98 5.62 -9.60
C LEU A 176 9.93 6.32 -10.48
N THR A 177 8.68 5.84 -10.46
CA THR A 177 7.58 6.35 -11.28
C THR A 177 6.61 7.24 -10.51
N GLY A 178 6.94 7.63 -9.27
CA GLY A 178 6.08 8.45 -8.42
C GLY A 178 5.64 7.71 -7.16
N GLY A 179 4.36 7.85 -6.78
CA GLY A 179 3.82 7.25 -5.57
C GLY A 179 3.55 5.75 -5.72
N HIS A 180 3.92 4.98 -4.70
CA HIS A 180 3.63 3.55 -4.58
C HIS A 180 2.92 3.24 -3.25
N PHE A 181 2.28 2.07 -3.16
CA PHE A 181 1.66 1.59 -1.93
C PHE A 181 2.19 0.21 -1.54
N LEU A 182 2.61 0.08 -0.28
CA LEU A 182 2.94 -1.19 0.35
C LEU A 182 1.81 -1.58 1.31
N LEU A 183 1.33 -2.82 1.22
CA LEU A 183 0.37 -3.37 2.17
C LEU A 183 1.13 -3.97 3.35
N MET A 184 1.08 -3.32 4.51
CA MET A 184 1.69 -3.79 5.75
C MET A 184 0.66 -4.52 6.61
N TYR A 185 1.06 -5.66 7.13
CA TYR A 185 0.17 -6.53 7.92
C TYR A 185 0.87 -7.21 9.10
N GLY A 186 2.17 -7.00 9.26
CA GLY A 186 2.92 -7.44 10.44
C GLY A 186 4.12 -6.56 10.72
N PHE A 187 4.70 -6.72 11.92
CA PHE A 187 5.92 -6.05 12.34
C PHE A 187 6.74 -6.94 13.26
N LYS A 188 8.01 -6.59 13.47
CA LYS A 188 8.93 -7.34 14.33
C LYS A 188 9.54 -6.44 15.39
N MET A 189 9.54 -6.92 16.63
CA MET A 189 10.28 -6.36 17.76
C MET A 189 11.58 -7.14 17.93
N ASN A 190 12.72 -6.45 18.02
CA ASN A 190 14.04 -7.06 18.21
C ASN A 190 14.31 -7.38 19.70
N SER A 191 15.46 -8.00 19.98
CA SER A 191 15.89 -8.34 21.34
C SER A 191 16.06 -7.13 22.28
N LYS A 192 16.19 -5.91 21.73
CA LYS A 192 16.23 -4.65 22.49
C LYS A 192 14.84 -4.06 22.75
N LYS A 193 13.77 -4.79 22.43
CA LYS A 193 12.37 -4.33 22.45
C LYS A 193 12.15 -3.07 21.60
N GLU A 194 12.79 -3.02 20.45
CA GLU A 194 12.64 -1.96 19.45
C GLU A 194 12.02 -2.50 18.16
N LEU A 195 11.24 -1.68 17.47
CA LEU A 195 10.71 -2.00 16.15
C LEU A 195 11.85 -2.16 15.13
N SER A 196 12.01 -3.37 14.58
CA SER A 196 13.04 -3.66 13.58
C SER A 196 12.56 -3.54 12.13
N GLY A 197 11.26 -3.63 11.87
CA GLY A 197 10.71 -3.60 10.51
C GLY A 197 9.32 -4.22 10.39
N PHE A 198 8.89 -4.41 9.14
CA PHE A 198 7.52 -4.79 8.77
C PHE A 198 7.47 -5.97 7.82
N TRP A 199 6.40 -6.76 7.94
CA TRP A 199 5.99 -7.73 6.94
C TRP A 199 4.99 -7.07 5.99
N ILE A 200 5.26 -7.18 4.70
CA ILE A 200 4.53 -6.49 3.64
C ILE A 200 4.15 -7.41 2.49
N HIS A 201 3.12 -7.00 1.75
CA HIS A 201 2.93 -7.35 0.36
C HIS A 201 3.21 -6.12 -0.49
N ASP A 202 4.08 -6.28 -1.48
CA ASP A 202 4.26 -5.31 -2.57
C ASP A 202 3.48 -5.85 -3.78
N SER A 203 2.47 -5.12 -4.26
CA SER A 203 1.69 -5.59 -5.40
C SER A 203 2.48 -5.60 -6.71
N ASN A 204 3.58 -4.84 -6.80
CA ASN A 204 4.44 -4.80 -7.96
C ASN A 204 5.51 -5.89 -7.87
N ASP A 205 5.28 -7.01 -8.57
CA ASP A 205 6.18 -8.16 -8.62
C ASP A 205 6.92 -8.30 -9.96
N PHE A 206 7.14 -7.18 -10.66
CA PHE A 206 7.89 -7.18 -11.91
C PHE A 206 9.31 -7.74 -11.75
N GLU A 207 10.09 -7.15 -10.84
CA GLU A 207 11.47 -7.56 -10.57
C GLU A 207 11.50 -8.78 -9.65
N ASP A 208 10.89 -8.66 -8.47
CA ASP A 208 10.97 -9.62 -7.38
C ASP A 208 9.59 -10.00 -6.84
N ALA A 209 9.45 -11.23 -6.33
CA ALA A 209 8.22 -11.70 -5.70
C ALA A 209 7.70 -10.71 -4.65
N GLY A 210 6.48 -10.23 -4.81
CA GLY A 210 5.87 -9.22 -3.96
C GLY A 210 5.31 -9.75 -2.63
N GLU A 211 5.10 -11.06 -2.53
CA GLU A 211 4.42 -11.69 -1.41
C GLU A 211 5.33 -11.81 -0.17
N GLY A 212 4.85 -11.32 0.97
CA GLY A 212 5.38 -11.67 2.28
C GLY A 212 6.78 -11.19 2.57
N LYS A 213 7.21 -10.11 1.92
CA LYS A 213 8.52 -9.50 2.10
C LYS A 213 8.66 -8.89 3.50
N TYR A 214 9.90 -8.89 4.00
CA TYR A 214 10.26 -8.12 5.18
C TYR A 214 11.04 -6.88 4.76
N ILE A 215 10.63 -5.72 5.25
CA ILE A 215 11.33 -4.44 5.06
C ILE A 215 11.83 -3.93 6.40
N SER A 216 13.11 -3.54 6.48
CA SER A 216 13.66 -2.98 7.71
C SER A 216 13.00 -1.63 8.03
N LYS A 217 12.98 -1.25 9.31
CA LYS A 217 12.47 0.07 9.74
C LYS A 217 13.20 1.21 9.02
N ASN A 218 14.49 1.07 8.79
CA ASN A 218 15.31 2.11 8.15
C ASN A 218 14.99 2.24 6.66
N ASP A 219 14.92 1.11 5.94
CA ASP A 219 14.58 1.11 4.52
C ASP A 219 13.18 1.69 4.30
N PHE A 220 12.21 1.25 5.12
CA PHE A 220 10.86 1.83 5.07
C PHE A 220 10.87 3.33 5.37
N LYS A 221 11.63 3.80 6.37
CA LYS A 221 11.70 5.22 6.71
C LYS A 221 12.24 6.07 5.56
N ASN A 222 13.17 5.52 4.78
CA ASN A 222 13.73 6.20 3.61
C ASN A 222 12.74 6.28 2.45
N LEU A 223 11.86 5.29 2.30
CA LEU A 223 10.85 5.25 1.23
C LEU A 223 9.53 5.93 1.62
N SER A 224 9.21 6.05 2.90
CA SER A 224 7.87 6.44 3.36
C SER A 224 7.56 7.92 3.12
N THR A 225 6.40 8.19 2.52
CA THR A 225 5.82 9.55 2.47
C THR A 225 5.13 9.95 3.78
N ARG A 226 5.14 9.07 4.78
CA ARG A 226 4.45 9.20 6.09
C ARG A 226 2.93 9.38 5.99
N ARG A 227 2.36 8.93 4.87
CA ARG A 227 0.92 8.90 4.63
C ARG A 227 0.47 7.46 4.59
N ILE A 228 -0.62 7.17 5.28
CA ILE A 228 -1.17 5.82 5.34
C ILE A 228 -2.68 5.84 5.21
N ILE A 229 -3.23 4.69 4.85
CA ILE A 229 -4.64 4.34 4.99
C ILE A 229 -4.68 3.12 5.91
N SER A 230 -5.26 3.25 7.10
CA SER A 230 -5.50 2.09 7.95
C SER A 230 -6.87 1.49 7.65
N LEU A 231 -6.93 0.18 7.44
CA LEU A 231 -8.11 -0.56 7.03
C LEU A 231 -8.45 -1.63 8.08
N LYS A 232 -9.70 -1.68 8.53
CA LYS A 232 -10.18 -2.69 9.48
C LYS A 232 -11.59 -3.13 9.11
N LYS A 233 -11.94 -4.39 9.39
CA LYS A 233 -13.34 -4.85 9.31
C LYS A 233 -14.19 -4.02 10.28
N LYS A 234 -15.34 -3.52 9.82
CA LYS A 234 -16.32 -2.87 10.70
C LYS A 234 -16.86 -3.84 11.74
#